data_AF-A0A379U5R9-F1
#
_entry.id   AF-A0A379U5R9-F1
#
_cell.length_a   1.000
_cell.length_b   1.000
_cell.length_c   1.000
_cell.angle_alpha   90.00
_cell.angle_beta   90.00
_cell.angle_gamma   90.00
#
_symmetry.space_group_name_H-M   'P 1'
#
loop_
_entity.id
_entity.type
_entity.pdbx_description
1 polymer ?
#
loop_
_entity_poly.entity_id
_entity_poly.type
_entity_poly.pdbx_seq_one_letter_code
_entity_poly.pdbx_strand_id
1 'polypeptide(L)'
;MPTKRLRGAPCQQKIASGDDVDLTRLPIMTCWPDDAAPLITWGLTVTRGPHKERQNLGIYRQQLIGKNKLIMRWLSHRGGALDFQEWLAARPGERFPVSVALGADPATILGAVTPVPDTLSEYAFAGLLRGTKTEVVKCLSNDLEVPASAEIILEGYIEPGEMAPEGPYGDHTGYYNEVDNFPVFTVTHITQREDAIYHSTYTGRPPMSQRY
;
A
#
# COMPACT_ATOMS: atom_id res chain seq x y z
N MET A 1 14.72 -6.27 14.86
CA MET A 1 15.97 -5.66 14.35
C MET A 1 15.64 -4.33 13.70
N PRO A 2 16.49 -3.29 13.77
CA PRO A 2 16.24 -2.04 13.06
C PRO A 2 16.40 -2.23 11.54
N THR A 3 15.77 -1.37 10.75
CA THR A 3 15.94 -1.29 9.29
C THR A 3 17.37 -0.86 8.93
N LYS A 4 17.81 -1.19 7.71
CA LYS A 4 19.04 -0.65 7.10
C LYS A 4 18.63 0.34 6.02
N ARG A 5 18.74 1.63 6.32
CA ARG A 5 18.39 2.69 5.38
C ARG A 5 19.50 2.90 4.34
N LEU A 6 19.15 2.83 3.06
CA LEU A 6 20.04 3.10 1.93
C LEU A 6 19.90 4.56 1.46
N ARG A 7 20.91 5.06 0.75
CA ARG A 7 20.88 6.41 0.13
C ARG A 7 20.16 6.44 -1.23
N GLY A 8 20.19 5.32 -1.94
CA GLY A 8 19.50 5.13 -3.22
C GLY A 8 19.14 3.66 -3.36
N ALA A 9 18.15 3.36 -4.19
CA ALA A 9 17.56 2.04 -4.30
C ALA A 9 17.11 1.72 -5.73
N PRO A 10 17.12 0.43 -6.14
CA PRO A 10 16.58 0.00 -7.43
C PRO A 10 15.15 0.48 -7.68
N CYS A 11 14.30 0.51 -6.65
CA CYS A 11 12.91 0.96 -6.78
C CYS A 11 12.75 2.43 -7.23
N GLN A 12 13.83 3.21 -7.26
CA GLN A 12 13.85 4.63 -7.65
C GLN A 12 14.59 4.89 -8.98
N GLN A 13 14.78 3.87 -9.82
CA GLN A 13 15.50 3.99 -11.10
C GLN A 13 14.71 4.80 -12.15
N LYS A 14 13.41 4.52 -12.30
CA LYS A 14 12.49 5.30 -13.12
C LYS A 14 11.51 6.04 -12.23
N ILE A 15 11.28 7.31 -12.53
CA ILE A 15 10.44 8.20 -11.73
C ILE A 15 9.47 8.92 -12.67
N ALA A 16 8.19 8.86 -12.37
CA ALA A 16 7.14 9.71 -12.93
C ALA A 16 6.48 10.47 -11.78
N SER A 17 6.26 11.77 -11.94
CA SER A 17 5.66 12.62 -10.90
C SER A 17 4.74 13.69 -11.49
N GLY A 18 3.84 14.20 -10.65
CA GLY A 18 2.87 15.23 -11.07
C GLY A 18 2.00 14.74 -12.23
N ASP A 19 1.99 15.49 -13.33
CA ASP A 19 1.15 15.22 -14.49
C ASP A 19 1.55 13.95 -15.28
N ASP A 20 2.80 13.50 -15.11
CA ASP A 20 3.32 12.28 -15.76
C ASP A 20 2.85 10.99 -15.07
N VAL A 21 2.25 11.09 -13.88
CA VAL A 21 1.66 9.95 -13.18
C VAL A 21 0.48 9.42 -13.97
N ASP A 22 0.56 8.14 -14.34
CA ASP A 22 -0.53 7.42 -15.00
C ASP A 22 -0.57 5.95 -14.55
N LEU A 23 -1.49 5.66 -13.63
CA LEU A 23 -1.75 4.33 -13.09
C LEU A 23 -2.32 3.37 -14.15
N THR A 24 -2.93 3.89 -15.24
CA THR A 24 -3.50 3.04 -16.30
C THR A 24 -2.42 2.34 -17.13
N ARG A 25 -1.16 2.77 -16.99
CA ARG A 25 0.01 2.12 -17.59
C ARG A 25 0.44 0.86 -16.83
N LEU A 26 0.01 0.70 -15.58
CA LEU A 26 0.25 -0.52 -14.81
C LEU A 26 -0.78 -1.58 -15.23
N PRO A 27 -0.39 -2.87 -15.34
CA PRO A 27 -1.31 -3.95 -15.70
C PRO A 27 -2.19 -4.35 -14.50
N ILE A 28 -2.93 -3.39 -13.93
CA ILE A 28 -3.86 -3.61 -12.81
C ILE A 28 -4.99 -4.50 -13.32
N MET A 29 -5.26 -5.58 -12.59
CA MET A 29 -6.20 -6.60 -13.04
C MET A 29 -7.61 -6.29 -12.58
N THR A 30 -8.59 -6.59 -13.42
CA THR A 30 -9.98 -6.83 -13.00
C THR A 30 -10.11 -8.33 -12.72
N CYS A 31 -10.60 -8.71 -11.53
CA CYS A 31 -10.55 -10.11 -11.08
C CYS A 31 -11.77 -10.91 -11.55
N TRP A 32 -12.95 -10.29 -11.52
CA TRP A 32 -14.23 -10.91 -11.85
C TRP A 32 -15.07 -10.08 -12.83
N PRO A 33 -16.04 -10.67 -13.55
CA PRO A 33 -16.82 -9.98 -14.57
C PRO A 33 -17.55 -8.72 -14.08
N ASP A 34 -18.13 -8.76 -12.87
CA ASP A 34 -18.92 -7.66 -12.30
C ASP A 34 -18.13 -6.80 -11.29
N ASP A 35 -16.79 -6.91 -11.28
CA ASP A 35 -15.96 -6.02 -10.48
C ASP A 35 -16.04 -4.58 -11.01
N ALA A 36 -16.15 -3.61 -10.11
CA ALA A 36 -16.38 -2.20 -10.48
C ALA A 36 -15.27 -1.59 -11.35
N ALA A 37 -14.01 -1.99 -11.15
CA ALA A 37 -12.84 -1.47 -11.85
C ALA A 37 -11.62 -2.39 -11.64
N PRO A 38 -10.47 -2.09 -12.27
CA PRO A 38 -9.20 -2.71 -11.90
C PRO A 38 -8.82 -2.47 -10.43
N LEU A 39 -8.24 -3.49 -9.79
CA LEU A 39 -7.95 -3.51 -8.37
C LEU A 39 -6.48 -3.86 -8.09
N ILE A 40 -5.79 -3.04 -7.30
CA ILE A 40 -4.49 -3.40 -6.73
C ILE A 40 -4.72 -4.25 -5.49
N THR A 41 -4.11 -5.43 -5.43
CA THR A 41 -4.38 -6.43 -4.38
C THR A 41 -3.18 -6.78 -3.51
N TRP A 42 -1.95 -6.46 -3.93
CA TRP A 42 -0.70 -6.82 -3.23
C TRP A 42 0.18 -5.60 -2.88
N GLY A 43 -0.44 -4.42 -2.74
CA GLY A 43 0.25 -3.21 -2.31
C GLY A 43 0.51 -3.20 -0.81
N LEU A 44 1.77 -3.19 -0.40
CA LEU A 44 2.17 -2.94 0.99
C LEU A 44 2.03 -1.44 1.28
N THR A 45 0.91 -1.05 1.88
CA THR A 45 0.64 0.33 2.27
C THR A 45 1.42 0.67 3.53
N VAL A 46 2.26 1.70 3.43
CA VAL A 46 3.09 2.25 4.49
C VAL A 46 2.44 3.52 5.02
N THR A 47 2.27 3.59 6.33
CA THR A 47 1.74 4.76 7.04
C THR A 47 2.53 5.02 8.32
N ARG A 48 2.44 6.25 8.84
CA ARG A 48 2.99 6.63 10.14
C ARG A 48 2.03 7.59 10.84
N GLY A 49 1.53 7.19 12.01
CA GLY A 49 0.72 8.07 12.87
C GLY A 49 1.52 9.28 13.38
N PRO A 50 0.85 10.34 13.84
CA PRO A 50 1.49 11.61 14.22
C PRO A 50 2.29 11.54 15.54
N HIS A 51 2.07 10.51 16.35
CA HIS A 51 2.61 10.38 17.70
C HIS A 51 3.75 9.37 17.84
N LYS A 52 3.95 8.51 16.85
CA LYS A 52 4.87 7.36 16.92
C LYS A 52 5.85 7.40 15.76
N GLU A 53 7.10 7.05 16.03
CA GLU A 53 8.11 6.92 14.97
C GLU A 53 7.93 5.65 14.11
N ARG A 54 7.23 4.66 14.68
CA ARG A 54 6.96 3.36 14.04
C ARG A 54 6.05 3.54 12.82
N GLN A 55 6.42 2.85 11.73
CA GLN A 55 5.60 2.73 10.53
C GLN A 55 4.81 1.44 10.55
N ASN A 56 3.55 1.51 10.11
CA ASN A 56 2.69 0.36 9.89
C ASN A 56 2.83 -0.11 8.44
N LEU A 57 2.84 -1.43 8.23
CA LEU A 57 2.69 -2.06 6.92
C LEU A 57 1.36 -2.83 6.87
N GLY A 58 0.52 -2.54 5.88
CA GLY A 58 -0.75 -3.26 5.69
C GLY A 58 -1.09 -3.48 4.23
N ILE A 59 -1.83 -4.57 3.96
CA ILE A 59 -2.38 -4.84 2.63
C ILE A 59 -3.85 -4.44 2.64
N TYR A 60 -4.14 -3.41 1.86
CA TYR A 60 -5.47 -2.88 1.64
C TYR A 60 -5.71 -2.93 0.14
N ARG A 61 -6.87 -3.45 -0.28
CA ARG A 61 -7.20 -3.46 -1.70
C ARG A 61 -7.47 -2.04 -2.17
N GLN A 62 -7.00 -1.71 -3.37
CA GLN A 62 -7.09 -0.33 -3.88
C GLN A 62 -7.72 -0.27 -5.27
N GLN A 63 -8.94 0.27 -5.33
CA GLN A 63 -9.70 0.40 -6.57
C GLN A 63 -9.18 1.58 -7.40
N LEU A 64 -8.91 1.35 -8.68
CA LEU A 64 -8.57 2.41 -9.62
C LEU A 64 -9.81 3.25 -9.97
N ILE A 65 -9.76 4.55 -9.70
CA ILE A 65 -10.86 5.49 -10.00
C ILE A 65 -10.44 6.68 -10.87
N GLY A 66 -9.16 6.77 -11.23
CA GLY A 66 -8.67 7.80 -12.13
C GLY A 66 -7.20 7.61 -12.46
N LYS A 67 -6.68 8.48 -13.33
CA LYS A 67 -5.28 8.47 -13.81
C LYS A 67 -4.28 8.37 -12.66
N ASN A 68 -4.54 9.05 -11.54
CA ASN A 68 -3.67 9.09 -10.37
C ASN A 68 -4.44 8.93 -9.04
N LYS A 69 -5.60 8.27 -9.08
CA LYS A 69 -6.50 8.17 -7.92
C LYS A 69 -6.87 6.72 -7.65
N LEU A 70 -6.66 6.29 -6.41
CA LEU A 70 -6.98 4.98 -5.88
C LEU A 70 -7.89 5.12 -4.66
N ILE A 71 -8.77 4.17 -4.41
CA ILE A 71 -9.50 4.10 -3.14
C ILE A 71 -8.68 3.30 -2.13
N MET A 72 -8.54 3.78 -0.89
CA MET A 72 -7.83 3.08 0.17
C MET A 72 -8.81 2.29 1.06
N ARG A 73 -9.09 1.02 0.71
CA ARG A 73 -10.04 0.19 1.45
C ARG A 73 -9.41 -0.48 2.67
N TRP A 74 -9.17 0.29 3.72
CA TRP A 74 -8.83 -0.23 5.05
C TRP A 74 -10.08 -0.39 5.94
N LEU A 75 -10.11 -1.41 6.80
CA LEU A 75 -11.12 -1.48 7.84
C LEU A 75 -10.70 -0.61 9.03
N SER A 76 -11.67 -0.02 9.75
CA SER A 76 -11.45 0.99 10.79
C SER A 76 -10.46 0.59 11.90
N HIS A 77 -10.32 -0.69 12.18
CA HIS A 77 -9.41 -1.22 13.21
C HIS A 77 -8.00 -1.55 12.70
N ARG A 78 -7.70 -1.32 11.42
CA ARG A 78 -6.37 -1.59 10.84
C ARG A 78 -5.41 -0.44 11.13
N GLY A 79 -4.12 -0.75 11.27
CA GLY A 79 -3.11 0.24 11.67
C GLY A 79 -3.07 1.49 10.79
N GLY A 80 -3.21 1.35 9.46
CA GLY A 80 -3.26 2.50 8.56
C GLY A 80 -4.49 3.40 8.75
N ALA A 81 -5.65 2.82 9.06
CA ALA A 81 -6.87 3.57 9.35
C ALA A 81 -6.75 4.32 10.69
N LEU A 82 -6.14 3.68 11.70
CA LEU A 82 -5.86 4.31 12.99
C LEU A 82 -4.86 5.47 12.84
N ASP A 83 -3.76 5.25 12.11
CA ASP A 83 -2.78 6.31 11.82
C ASP A 83 -3.43 7.52 11.13
N PHE A 84 -4.34 7.28 10.17
CA PHE A 84 -5.08 8.34 9.48
C PHE A 84 -6.04 9.09 10.41
N GLN A 85 -6.79 8.38 11.25
CA GLN A 85 -7.70 9.01 12.22
C GLN A 85 -6.94 9.87 13.25
N GLU A 86 -5.84 9.33 13.81
CA GLU A 86 -4.97 10.06 14.71
C GLU A 86 -4.37 11.30 14.01
N TRP A 87 -3.94 11.16 12.75
CA TRP A 87 -3.42 12.27 11.95
C TRP A 87 -4.45 13.39 11.78
N LEU A 88 -5.69 13.07 11.39
CA LEU A 88 -6.75 14.06 11.23
C LEU A 88 -7.05 14.81 12.53
N ALA A 89 -7.00 14.12 13.68
CA ALA A 89 -7.21 14.73 14.99
C ALA A 89 -6.05 15.65 15.40
N ALA A 90 -4.81 15.22 15.17
CA ALA A 90 -3.61 15.95 15.56
C ALA A 90 -3.27 17.10 14.59
N ARG A 91 -3.63 16.97 13.30
CA ARG A 91 -3.28 17.88 12.21
C ARG A 91 -4.47 18.14 11.28
N PRO A 92 -5.51 18.84 11.76
CA PRO A 92 -6.73 19.06 10.97
C PRO A 92 -6.44 19.80 9.65
N GLY A 93 -6.93 19.26 8.54
CA GLY A 93 -6.76 19.84 7.21
C GLY A 93 -5.41 19.56 6.54
N GLU A 94 -4.46 18.93 7.22
CA GLU A 94 -3.21 18.51 6.58
C GLU A 94 -3.37 17.18 5.84
N ARG A 95 -2.81 17.12 4.62
CA ARG A 95 -2.73 15.89 3.82
C ARG A 95 -1.98 14.80 4.58
N PHE A 96 -2.55 13.60 4.61
CA PHE A 96 -1.93 12.44 5.24
C PHE A 96 -0.99 11.72 4.27
N PRO A 97 0.33 11.66 4.52
CA PRO A 97 1.27 11.00 3.63
C PRO A 97 1.09 9.49 3.62
N VAL A 98 1.05 8.90 2.42
CA VAL A 98 0.92 7.44 2.23
C VAL A 98 1.84 6.99 1.10
N SER A 99 2.47 5.83 1.27
CA SER A 99 3.21 5.16 0.20
C SER A 99 2.78 3.70 0.08
N VAL A 100 2.84 3.12 -1.12
CA VAL A 100 2.46 1.73 -1.39
C VAL A 100 3.58 1.05 -2.16
N ALA A 101 4.11 -0.05 -1.62
CA ALA A 101 5.14 -0.84 -2.27
C ALA A 101 4.57 -2.11 -2.91
N LEU A 102 4.86 -2.32 -4.19
CA LEU A 102 4.49 -3.49 -4.98
C LEU A 102 5.73 -4.31 -5.32
N GLY A 103 5.63 -5.64 -5.22
CA GLY A 103 6.75 -6.54 -5.51
C GLY A 103 7.93 -6.41 -4.54
N ALA A 104 7.66 -6.21 -3.24
CA ALA A 104 8.69 -6.25 -2.21
C ALA A 104 9.26 -7.66 -2.02
N ASP A 105 10.36 -7.79 -1.28
CA ASP A 105 10.93 -9.10 -0.99
C ASP A 105 9.95 -9.98 -0.16
N PRO A 106 9.98 -11.32 -0.33
CA PRO A 106 8.99 -12.21 0.26
C PRO A 106 8.88 -12.10 1.79
N ALA A 107 9.98 -11.86 2.51
CA ALA A 107 9.96 -11.77 3.96
C ALA A 107 9.24 -10.49 4.42
N THR A 108 9.35 -9.38 3.69
CA THR A 108 8.60 -8.16 3.97
C THR A 108 7.11 -8.34 3.70
N ILE A 109 6.77 -9.01 2.59
CA ILE A 109 5.36 -9.34 2.27
C ILE A 109 4.74 -10.22 3.37
N LEU A 110 5.44 -11.29 3.76
CA LEU A 110 5.01 -12.17 4.85
C LEU A 110 4.93 -11.44 6.20
N GLY A 111 5.86 -10.52 6.45
CA GLY A 111 5.85 -9.70 7.66
C GLY A 111 4.64 -8.76 7.75
N ALA A 112 4.15 -8.24 6.62
CA ALA A 112 2.99 -7.37 6.57
C ALA A 112 1.64 -8.10 6.75
N VAL A 113 1.56 -9.40 6.44
CA VAL A 113 0.36 -10.22 6.69
C VAL A 113 0.35 -10.85 8.09
N THR A 114 1.52 -10.98 8.72
CA THR A 114 1.63 -11.62 10.03
C THR A 114 1.12 -10.66 11.12
N PRO A 115 0.22 -11.09 12.01
CA PRO A 115 -0.23 -10.26 13.12
C PRO A 115 0.92 -10.07 14.12
N VAL A 116 1.62 -8.94 14.02
CA VAL A 116 2.66 -8.54 14.97
C VAL A 116 2.09 -7.58 16.02
N PRO A 117 2.57 -7.61 17.27
CA PRO A 117 2.16 -6.65 18.29
C PRO A 117 2.47 -5.20 17.86
N ASP A 118 1.68 -4.24 18.34
CA ASP A 118 1.86 -2.85 17.92
C ASP A 118 3.22 -2.22 18.27
N THR A 119 3.89 -2.83 19.25
CA THR A 119 5.22 -2.43 19.73
C THR A 119 6.35 -2.86 18.78
N LEU A 120 6.07 -3.72 17.79
CA LEU A 120 7.04 -4.23 16.83
C LEU A 120 6.68 -3.76 15.42
N SER A 121 7.64 -3.19 14.70
CA SER A 121 7.46 -2.88 13.28
C SER A 121 7.49 -4.17 12.44
N GLU A 122 6.62 -4.25 11.44
CA GLU A 122 6.56 -5.36 10.48
C GLU A 122 7.91 -5.53 9.75
N TYR A 123 8.66 -4.43 9.52
CA TYR A 123 10.02 -4.51 8.98
C TYR A 123 11.01 -5.22 9.91
N ALA A 124 10.86 -5.02 11.22
CA ALA A 124 11.70 -5.67 12.21
C ALA A 124 11.41 -7.17 12.28
N PHE A 125 10.14 -7.56 12.10
CA PHE A 125 9.72 -8.95 12.01
C PHE A 125 10.19 -9.61 10.69
N ALA A 126 10.04 -8.92 9.56
CA ALA A 126 10.57 -9.36 8.27
C ALA A 126 12.09 -9.61 8.33
N GLY A 127 12.84 -8.77 9.05
CA GLY A 127 14.27 -8.96 9.26
C GLY A 127 14.62 -10.20 10.11
N LEU A 128 13.75 -10.59 11.05
CA LEU A 128 13.90 -11.85 11.80
C LEU A 128 13.66 -13.05 10.87
N LEU A 129 12.61 -13.02 10.05
CA LEU A 129 12.33 -14.08 9.08
C LEU A 129 13.45 -14.23 8.04
N ARG A 130 14.00 -13.11 7.55
CA ARG A 130 15.08 -13.09 6.55
C ARG A 130 16.46 -13.44 7.12
N GLY A 131 16.64 -13.32 8.44
CA GLY A 131 17.95 -13.42 9.10
C GLY A 131 18.88 -12.21 8.90
N THR A 132 18.42 -11.19 8.17
CA THR A 132 19.17 -9.94 7.90
C THR A 132 18.24 -8.73 7.98
N LYS A 133 18.80 -7.56 8.31
CA LYS A 133 18.03 -6.31 8.41
C LYS A 133 17.34 -5.99 7.07
N THR A 134 16.07 -5.59 7.14
CA THR A 134 15.35 -5.12 5.96
C THR A 134 15.96 -3.83 5.42
N GLU A 135 16.34 -3.86 4.14
CA GLU A 135 16.86 -2.70 3.44
C GLU A 135 15.71 -1.82 2.97
N VAL A 136 15.73 -0.56 3.39
CA VAL A 136 14.70 0.42 3.09
C VAL A 136 15.30 1.67 2.49
N VAL A 137 14.49 2.44 1.78
CA VAL A 137 14.87 3.75 1.22
C VAL A 137 13.80 4.76 1.58
N LYS A 138 14.21 6.01 1.77
CA LYS A 138 13.27 7.12 1.97
C LYS A 138 12.46 7.34 0.68
N CYS A 139 11.16 7.53 0.81
CA CYS A 139 10.30 8.05 -0.26
C CYS A 139 10.79 9.42 -0.74
N LEU A 140 10.44 9.77 -1.98
CA LEU A 140 10.83 11.03 -2.61
C LEU A 140 10.00 12.21 -2.08
N SER A 141 8.70 11.99 -1.89
CA SER A 141 7.70 13.02 -1.60
C SER A 141 7.33 13.11 -0.11
N ASN A 142 7.71 12.14 0.71
CA ASN A 142 7.40 12.08 2.13
C ASN A 142 8.51 11.39 2.94
N ASP A 143 8.39 11.40 4.27
CA ASP A 143 9.40 10.83 5.18
C ASP A 143 9.20 9.34 5.50
N LEU A 144 8.33 8.65 4.74
CA LEU A 144 8.14 7.21 4.89
C LEU A 144 9.31 6.43 4.28
N GLU A 145 9.54 5.23 4.80
CA GLU A 145 10.55 4.30 4.29
C GLU A 145 9.87 3.08 3.66
N VAL A 146 10.24 2.78 2.42
CA VAL A 146 9.73 1.67 1.61
C VAL A 146 10.85 0.63 1.36
N PRO A 147 10.54 -0.64 1.04
CA PRO A 147 11.55 -1.65 0.76
C PRO A 147 12.37 -1.25 -0.46
N ALA A 148 13.71 -1.20 -0.32
CA ALA A 148 14.58 -0.72 -1.39
C ALA A 148 14.55 -1.63 -2.65
N SER A 149 14.24 -2.91 -2.47
CA SER A 149 14.17 -3.90 -3.54
C SER A 149 12.81 -3.95 -4.25
N ALA A 150 11.82 -3.19 -3.81
CA ALA A 150 10.47 -3.19 -4.39
C ALA A 150 10.50 -2.92 -5.91
N GLU A 151 9.58 -3.53 -6.63
CA GLU A 151 9.48 -3.38 -8.07
C GLU A 151 8.90 -2.00 -8.44
N ILE A 152 7.82 -1.60 -7.78
CA ILE A 152 7.10 -0.34 -8.00
C ILE A 152 6.69 0.26 -6.65
N ILE A 153 6.87 1.57 -6.49
CA ILE A 153 6.38 2.35 -5.35
C ILE A 153 5.42 3.42 -5.87
N LEU A 154 4.27 3.51 -5.24
CA LEU A 154 3.33 4.62 -5.39
C LEU A 154 3.47 5.52 -4.16
N GLU A 155 3.72 6.81 -4.36
CA GLU A 155 3.75 7.78 -3.25
C GLU A 155 2.70 8.86 -3.46
N GLY A 156 2.18 9.37 -2.36
CA GLY A 156 1.29 10.51 -2.39
C GLY A 156 0.63 10.76 -1.04
N TYR A 157 -0.67 11.04 -1.07
CA TYR A 157 -1.39 11.43 0.12
C TYR A 157 -2.89 11.12 0.04
N ILE A 158 -3.53 11.15 1.21
CA ILE A 158 -5.00 11.21 1.34
C ILE A 158 -5.38 12.64 1.72
N GLU A 159 -6.29 13.23 0.94
CA GLU A 159 -6.86 14.55 1.21
C GLU A 159 -7.97 14.41 2.27
N PRO A 160 -7.94 15.19 3.37
CA PRO A 160 -8.96 15.10 4.41
C PRO A 160 -10.38 15.30 3.86
N GLY A 161 -11.25 14.31 4.10
CA GLY A 161 -12.65 14.33 3.65
C GLY A 161 -12.88 13.91 2.20
N GLU A 162 -11.85 13.63 1.41
CA GLU A 162 -12.00 13.06 0.07
C GLU A 162 -12.30 11.56 0.16
N MET A 163 -13.52 11.18 -0.19
CA MET A 163 -14.04 9.81 -0.12
C MET A 163 -14.66 9.41 -1.47
N ALA A 164 -14.65 8.12 -1.80
CA ALA A 164 -15.29 7.59 -2.99
C ALA A 164 -15.97 6.23 -2.72
N PRO A 165 -17.03 5.89 -3.48
CA PRO A 165 -17.69 4.59 -3.40
C PRO A 165 -16.78 3.49 -3.94
N GLU A 166 -16.50 2.49 -3.12
CA GLU A 166 -15.71 1.30 -3.44
C GLU A 166 -16.59 0.10 -3.74
N GLY A 167 -16.23 -0.65 -4.77
CA GLY A 167 -16.93 -1.86 -5.18
C GLY A 167 -18.11 -1.62 -6.13
N PRO A 168 -18.89 -2.69 -6.42
CA PRO A 168 -18.78 -4.02 -5.81
C PRO A 168 -17.51 -4.79 -6.26
N TYR A 169 -17.10 -5.76 -5.44
CA TYR A 169 -16.01 -6.70 -5.74
C TYR A 169 -16.28 -8.07 -5.13
N GLY A 170 -15.88 -9.12 -5.84
CA GLY A 170 -15.85 -10.48 -5.30
C GLY A 170 -14.81 -10.63 -4.17
N ASP A 171 -15.19 -11.28 -3.06
CA ASP A 171 -14.26 -11.53 -1.94
C ASP A 171 -14.08 -13.02 -1.60
N HIS A 172 -13.32 -13.27 -0.54
CA HIS A 172 -13.00 -14.60 -0.01
C HIS A 172 -14.22 -15.47 0.38
N THR A 173 -15.42 -14.88 0.51
CA THR A 173 -16.68 -15.61 0.75
C THR A 173 -17.25 -16.22 -0.53
N GLY A 174 -16.77 -15.78 -1.70
CA GLY A 174 -17.30 -16.17 -3.01
C GLY A 174 -18.51 -15.34 -3.46
N TYR A 175 -18.81 -14.24 -2.78
CA TYR A 175 -19.88 -13.30 -3.11
C TYR A 175 -19.33 -11.90 -3.35
N TYR A 176 -20.13 -11.04 -3.98
CA TYR A 176 -19.84 -9.62 -4.14
C TYR A 176 -20.19 -8.86 -2.86
N ASN A 177 -19.29 -7.98 -2.42
CA ASN A 177 -19.56 -7.06 -1.33
C ASN A 177 -20.36 -5.86 -1.84
N GLU A 178 -21.23 -5.33 -0.97
CA GLU A 178 -21.93 -4.08 -1.19
C GLU A 178 -20.97 -2.89 -1.33
N VAL A 179 -21.46 -1.84 -1.97
CA VAL A 179 -20.74 -0.57 -2.16
C VAL A 179 -20.65 0.18 -0.83
N ASP A 180 -19.47 0.69 -0.49
CA ASP A 180 -19.24 1.52 0.71
C ASP A 180 -18.19 2.60 0.45
N ASN A 181 -18.17 3.67 1.25
CA ASN A 181 -17.30 4.84 1.03
C ASN A 181 -15.97 4.74 1.78
N PHE A 182 -14.87 4.91 1.05
CA PHE A 182 -13.51 4.87 1.62
C PHE A 182 -12.65 6.07 1.17
N PRO A 183 -11.57 6.40 1.91
CA PRO A 183 -10.71 7.52 1.56
C PRO A 183 -10.04 7.35 0.21
N VAL A 184 -9.80 8.48 -0.46
CA VAL A 184 -9.12 8.49 -1.76
C VAL A 184 -7.63 8.76 -1.58
N PHE A 185 -6.81 7.83 -2.07
CA PHE A 185 -5.37 7.97 -2.20
C PHE A 185 -5.01 8.63 -3.53
N THR A 186 -4.44 9.83 -3.44
CA THR A 186 -3.90 10.58 -4.57
C THR A 186 -2.44 10.22 -4.77
N VAL A 187 -2.11 9.62 -5.90
CA VAL A 187 -0.74 9.27 -6.28
C VAL A 187 -0.09 10.50 -6.94
N THR A 188 1.03 10.94 -6.38
CA THR A 188 1.81 12.06 -6.92
C THR A 188 3.12 11.61 -7.54
N HIS A 189 3.60 10.43 -7.16
CA HIS A 189 4.82 9.83 -7.70
C HIS A 189 4.62 8.33 -7.93
N ILE A 190 5.12 7.85 -9.07
CA ILE A 190 5.35 6.42 -9.33
C ILE A 190 6.84 6.27 -9.53
N THR A 191 7.48 5.45 -8.68
CA THR A 191 8.88 5.06 -8.87
C THR A 191 8.97 3.56 -9.12
N GLN A 192 9.88 3.12 -9.96
CA GLN A 192 10.01 1.70 -10.28
C GLN A 192 11.41 1.33 -10.72
N ARG A 193 11.69 0.03 -10.70
CA ARG A 193 12.91 -0.55 -11.27
C ARG A 193 12.93 -0.47 -12.80
N GLU A 194 14.11 -0.62 -13.37
CA GLU A 194 14.22 -1.07 -14.76
C GLU A 194 13.57 -2.45 -14.90
N ASP A 195 12.82 -2.65 -15.99
CA ASP A 195 12.07 -3.89 -16.27
C ASP A 195 11.22 -4.41 -15.10
N ALA A 196 10.57 -3.48 -14.39
CA ALA A 196 9.79 -3.77 -13.19
C ALA A 196 8.68 -4.80 -13.41
N ILE A 197 8.50 -5.69 -12.43
CA ILE A 197 7.44 -6.71 -12.42
C ILE A 197 6.26 -6.24 -11.57
N TYR A 198 5.05 -6.29 -12.12
CA TYR A 198 3.82 -5.99 -11.37
C TYR A 198 3.32 -7.25 -10.63
N HIS A 199 3.45 -7.26 -9.30
CA HIS A 199 2.95 -8.34 -8.45
C HIS A 199 1.49 -8.13 -8.07
N SER A 200 0.62 -9.09 -8.41
CA SER A 200 -0.81 -9.04 -8.15
C SER A 200 -1.38 -10.40 -7.74
N THR A 201 -2.62 -10.40 -7.26
CA THR A 201 -3.41 -11.61 -6.94
C THR A 201 -4.90 -11.31 -7.13
N TYR A 202 -5.75 -12.25 -6.77
CA TYR A 202 -7.20 -12.11 -6.78
C TYR A 202 -7.80 -12.85 -5.57
N THR A 203 -9.02 -12.47 -5.18
CA THR A 203 -9.79 -13.10 -4.10
C THR A 203 -11.09 -13.66 -4.64
N GLY A 204 -11.55 -14.80 -4.14
CA GLY A 204 -12.79 -15.43 -4.58
C GLY A 204 -13.11 -16.68 -3.77
N ARG A 205 -14.05 -17.49 -4.27
CA ARG A 205 -14.48 -18.73 -3.60
C ARG A 205 -13.28 -19.67 -3.33
N PRO A 206 -13.08 -20.17 -2.10
CA PRO A 206 -11.96 -21.06 -1.76
C PRO A 206 -11.97 -22.37 -2.58
N PRO A 207 -10.82 -23.06 -2.73
CA PRO A 207 -9.50 -22.81 -2.12
C PRO A 207 -8.63 -21.86 -2.96
N MET A 208 -8.23 -20.72 -2.38
CA MET A 208 -7.51 -19.65 -3.09
C MET A 208 -6.31 -19.14 -2.29
N SER A 209 -5.39 -18.40 -2.95
CA SER A 209 -4.05 -18.03 -2.44
C SER A 209 -4.03 -17.35 -1.07
N GLN A 210 -5.12 -16.71 -0.62
CA GLN A 210 -5.20 -16.06 0.69
C GLN A 210 -5.41 -17.02 1.87
N ARG A 211 -5.66 -18.31 1.62
CA ARG A 211 -5.77 -19.34 2.68
C ARG A 211 -4.50 -20.17 2.89
N TYR A 212 -3.44 -19.93 2.11
CA TYR A 212 -2.15 -20.60 2.24
C TYR A 212 -1.11 -19.69 2.88
#